data_AF-A0A366HK72-F1
#
_entry.id   AF-A0A366HK72-F1
#
_cell.length_a   1.000
_cell.length_b   1.000
_cell.length_c   1.000
_cell.angle_alpha   90.00
_cell.angle_beta   90.00
_cell.angle_gamma   90.00
#
_symmetry.space_group_name_H-M   'P 1'
#
loop_
_entity.id
_entity.type
_entity.pdbx_description
1 polymer ?
#
loop_
_entity_poly.entity_id
_entity_poly.type
_entity_poly.pdbx_seq_one_letter_code
_entity_poly.pdbx_strand_id
1 'polypeptide(L)' 'MIYFDSCYIAKFYLAEPDSPKVISFARQHPNIACLLLGKAEVLAVFHRKYRENVVDAKGFALLCDQF' A
#
# COMPACT_ATOMS: atom_id res chain seq x y z
N MET A 1 12.65 10.82 -9.89
CA MET A 1 11.89 9.57 -9.64
C MET A 1 12.24 9.09 -8.25
N ILE A 2 11.26 8.97 -7.36
CA ILE A 2 11.47 8.54 -5.97
C ILE A 2 11.07 7.07 -5.89
N TYR A 3 11.93 6.24 -5.31
CA TYR A 3 11.61 4.83 -5.12
C TYR A 3 10.87 4.63 -3.80
N PHE A 4 9.70 4.00 -3.85
CA PHE A 4 8.95 3.54 -2.69
C PHE A 4 9.06 2.02 -2.59
N ASP A 5 9.51 1.52 -1.45
CA ASP A 5 9.36 0.10 -1.15
C ASP A 5 7.90 -0.22 -0.80
N SER A 6 7.59 -1.51 -0.70
CA SER A 6 6.26 -2.02 -0.39
C SER A 6 5.65 -1.41 0.86
N CYS A 7 6.43 -1.11 1.91
CA CYS A 7 5.91 -0.53 3.15
C CYS A 7 5.42 0.92 2.97
N TYR A 8 6.03 1.70 2.06
CA TYR A 8 5.54 3.04 1.72
C TYR A 8 4.30 2.98 0.84
N ILE A 9 4.25 2.02 -0.11
CA ILE A 9 3.06 1.80 -0.94
C ILE A 9 1.86 1.38 -0.09
N ALA A 10 2.06 0.47 0.89
CA ALA A 10 1.00 -0.01 1.76
C ALA A 10 0.30 1.11 2.57
N LYS A 11 1.04 2.18 2.93
CA LYS A 11 0.52 3.36 3.64
C LYS A 11 -0.47 4.19 2.81
N PHE A 12 -0.56 3.99 1.50
CA PHE A 12 -1.63 4.61 0.70
C PHE A 12 -3.00 3.96 0.89
N TYR A 13 -3.00 2.69 1.31
CA TYR A 13 -4.19 1.86 1.32
C TYR A 13 -4.63 1.46 2.74
N LEU A 14 -3.68 1.43 3.69
CA LEU A 14 -3.92 1.04 5.07
C LEU A 14 -3.76 2.25 6.00
N ALA A 15 -4.64 2.33 7.01
CA ALA A 15 -4.58 3.37 8.04
C ALA A 15 -3.45 3.08 9.05
N GLU A 16 -2.21 3.17 8.60
CA GLU A 16 -1.00 2.97 9.41
C GLU A 16 -0.47 4.31 9.94
N PRO A 17 0.35 4.30 11.01
CA PRO A 17 1.09 5.50 11.44
C PRO A 17 1.86 6.14 10.27
N ASP A 18 1.92 7.47 10.26
CA ASP A 18 2.56 8.30 9.23
C ASP A 18 1.98 8.21 7.80
N SER A 19 0.91 7.45 7.56
CA SER A 19 0.23 7.40 6.25
C SER A 19 -0.14 8.79 5.72
N PRO A 20 -0.68 9.73 6.53
CA PRO A 20 -0.95 11.09 6.06
C PRO A 20 0.29 11.83 5.54
N LYS A 21 1.46 11.62 6.16
CA LYS A 21 2.73 12.25 5.74
C LYS A 21 3.24 11.64 4.44
N VAL A 22 3.13 10.32 4.28
CA VAL A 22 3.53 9.64 3.05
C VAL A 22 2.62 10.04 1.88
N ILE A 23 1.31 10.12 2.11
CA ILE A 23 0.35 10.60 1.11
C ILE A 23 0.63 12.06 0.71
N SER A 24 0.88 12.95 1.68
CA SER A 24 1.17 14.36 1.38
C SER A 24 2.48 14.52 0.62
N PHE A 25 3.52 13.77 1.00
CA PHE A 25 4.79 13.73 0.29
C PHE A 25 4.62 13.25 -1.15
N ALA A 26 3.87 12.17 -1.36
CA ALA A 26 3.62 11.62 -2.69
C ALA A 26 2.88 12.61 -3.61
N ARG A 27 1.92 13.37 -3.08
CA ARG A 27 1.20 14.41 -3.83
C ARG A 27 2.11 15.55 -4.31
N GLN A 28 3.19 15.83 -3.58
CA GLN A 28 4.16 16.87 -3.95
C GLN A 28 5.22 16.38 -4.94
N HIS A 29 5.36 15.05 -5.12
CA HIS A 29 6.42 14.44 -5.92
C HIS A 29 5.83 13.45 -6.93
N PRO A 30 5.39 13.91 -8.13
CA PRO A 30 4.55 13.14 -9.04
C PRO A 30 5.22 11.97 -9.79
N ASN A 31 6.40 11.49 -9.35
CA ASN A 31 7.14 10.43 -10.05
C ASN A 31 7.64 9.37 -9.05
N ILE A 32 6.73 8.54 -8.58
CA ILE A 32 7.01 7.42 -7.67
C ILE A 32 7.16 6.13 -8.49
N ALA A 33 8.22 5.37 -8.20
CA ALA A 33 8.46 4.05 -8.76
C ALA A 33 8.53 2.99 -7.66
N CYS A 34 8.17 1.76 -7.99
CA CYS A 34 8.28 0.59 -7.13
C CYS A 34 8.65 -0.62 -7.98
N LEU A 35 9.46 -1.53 -7.43
CA LEU A 35 9.79 -2.79 -8.09
C LEU A 35 8.54 -3.68 -8.19
N LEU A 36 8.47 -4.53 -9.22
CA LEU A 36 7.37 -5.50 -9.36
C LEU A 36 7.26 -6.43 -8.13
N LEU A 37 8.40 -6.84 -7.56
CA LEU A 37 8.42 -7.61 -6.31
C LEU A 37 7.83 -6.82 -5.13
N GLY A 38 8.10 -5.52 -5.03
CA GLY A 38 7.52 -4.67 -4.00
C GLY A 38 5.98 -4.58 -4.12
N LYS A 39 5.43 -4.59 -5.34
CA LYS A 39 3.98 -4.70 -5.55
C LYS A 39 3.43 -6.05 -5.04
N ALA A 40 4.13 -7.15 -5.28
CA ALA A 40 3.73 -8.46 -4.77
C ALA A 40 3.79 -8.52 -3.23
N GLU A 41 4.76 -7.87 -2.61
CA GLU A 41 4.83 -7.74 -1.14
C GLU A 41 3.62 -6.98 -0.58
N VAL A 42 3.13 -5.94 -1.27
CA VAL A 42 1.92 -5.20 -0.86
C VAL A 42 0.70 -6.11 -0.85
N LEU A 43 0.53 -6.97 -1.86
CA LEU A 43 -0.54 -7.98 -1.88
C LEU A 43 -0.45 -8.93 -0.68
N ALA A 44 0.77 -9.35 -0.31
CA ALA A 44 0.98 -10.19 0.88
C ALA A 44 0.60 -9.45 2.18
N VAL A 45 0.86 -8.14 2.27
CA VAL A 45 0.42 -7.30 3.39
C VAL A 45 -1.11 -7.23 3.46
N PHE A 46 -1.81 -7.02 2.34
CA PHE A 46 -3.27 -7.02 2.31
C PHE A 46 -3.86 -8.34 2.77
N HIS A 47 -3.30 -9.46 2.29
CA HIS A 47 -3.72 -10.79 2.72
C HIS A 47 -3.49 -11.01 4.22
N ARG A 48 -2.39 -10.50 4.78
CA ARG A 48 -2.15 -10.51 6.23
C ARG A 48 -3.23 -9.72 6.97
N LYS A 49 -3.56 -8.51 6.53
CA LYS A 49 -4.61 -7.68 7.17
C LYS A 49 -5.99 -8.31 7.09
N TYR A 50 -6.29 -9.06 6.03
CA TYR A 50 -7.48 -9.89 5.94
C TYR A 50 -7.49 -11.00 6.99
N ARG A 51 -6.40 -11.76 7.13
CA ARG A 51 -6.28 -12.81 8.17
C ARG A 51 -6.34 -12.26 9.60
N GLU A 52 -5.88 -11.04 9.81
CA GLU A 52 -5.95 -10.32 11.10
C GLU A 52 -7.34 -9.69 11.35
N ASN A 53 -8.31 -9.86 10.44
CA ASN A 53 -9.64 -9.24 10.48
C ASN A 53 -9.64 -7.70 10.52
N VAL A 54 -8.54 -7.07 10.09
CA VAL A 54 -8.44 -5.60 9.96
C VAL A 54 -9.18 -5.13 8.70
N VAL A 55 -9.24 -5.98 7.68
CA VAL A 55 -9.99 -5.75 6.43
C VAL A 55 -10.91 -6.95 6.22
N ASP A 56 -12.15 -6.70 5.79
CA ASP A 56 -13.10 -7.76 5.47
C ASP A 56 -12.84 -8.34 4.05
N ALA A 57 -13.60 -9.37 3.66
CA ALA A 57 -13.41 -10.02 2.36
C ALA A 57 -13.62 -9.06 1.18
N LYS A 58 -14.58 -8.13 1.30
CA LYS A 58 -14.86 -7.13 0.27
C LYS A 58 -13.72 -6.12 0.15
N GLY A 59 -13.22 -5.62 1.28
CA GLY A 59 -12.10 -4.71 1.34
C GLY A 59 -10.82 -5.35 0.81
N PHE A 60 -10.58 -6.63 1.12
CA PHE A 60 -9.43 -7.36 0.59
C PHE A 60 -9.47 -7.45 -0.95
N ALA A 61 -10.62 -7.80 -1.53
CA ALA A 61 -10.80 -7.82 -2.98
C ALA A 61 -10.53 -6.43 -3.60
N LEU A 62 -11.11 -5.37 -3.03
CA LEU A 62 -10.90 -3.99 -3.51
C LEU A 62 -9.44 -3.54 -3.46
N LEU A 63 -8.69 -3.99 -2.45
CA LEU A 63 -7.26 -3.71 -2.32
C LEU A 63 -6.44 -4.47 -3.37
N CYS A 64 -6.78 -5.73 -3.64
CA CYS A 64 -6.11 -6.53 -4.68
C CYS A 64 -6.34 -5.97 -6.09
N ASP A 65 -7.53 -5.44 -6.40
CA ASP A 65 -7.86 -4.87 -7.71
C ASP A 65 -7.01 -3.64 -8.10
N GLN A 66 -6.20 -3.11 -7.18
CA GLN A 66 -5.29 -1.99 -7.44
C GLN A 66 -3.96 -2.40 -8.10
N PHE A 67 -3.67 -3.70 -8.21
CA PHE A 67 -2.37 -4.25 -8.62
C PHE A 67 -2.51 -5.35 -9.68
#